data_AF-A0A9D2M6Q3-F1
#
_entry.id   AF-A0A9D2M6Q3-F1
#
_cell.length_a   1.000
_cell.length_b   1.000
_cell.length_c   1.000
_cell.angle_alpha   90.00
_cell.angle_beta   90.00
_cell.angle_gamma   90.00
#
_symmetry.space_group_name_H-M   'P 1'
#
loop_
_entity.id
_entity.type
_entity.pdbx_description
1 polymer ?
#
loop_
_entity_poly.entity_id
_entity_poly.type
_entity_poly.pdbx_seq_one_letter_code
_entity_poly.pdbx_strand_id
1 'polypeptide(L)'
;MKIIKRNGSEVVFDISKIIAAVTKANNVVPAAQQLSKQQIHAIADHVQAVCGARNHAMNVEEIQDLVENAIMDTGAHEVARKYITYRYVQGLKRTHNTTDDRILSLIECNNEEVKQENSNKNPTVNSVQRDYMAGEVSKDLTMRMLLPPEVVKAHEEGIIHFHDSDYFAQHMHNCDLVNLDDMLQNGTVISGTLIEKPHSFSTACNIATQIIAQVASNQYGGQSISLTHLAPFVDISRKKIRRDVEAEMRELGIHPGEEKLSEIVEARLREEIKRGVQTIQYQVVTLMTTNGQAPFITVFMYLGEAGDDQRLKSDLAI
;
A
#
# COMPACT_ATOMS: atom_id res chain seq x y z
N MET A 1 -1.04 16.43 45.09
CA MET A 1 0.07 15.93 44.25
C MET A 1 -0.35 15.90 42.78
N LYS A 2 0.57 16.13 41.85
CA LYS A 2 0.34 16.05 40.40
C LYS A 2 1.04 14.83 39.82
N ILE A 3 0.53 14.33 38.70
CA ILE A 3 1.09 13.19 37.96
C ILE A 3 1.21 13.56 36.49
N ILE A 4 2.14 12.89 35.79
CA ILE A 4 2.40 13.11 34.37
C ILE A 4 1.63 12.08 33.57
N LYS A 5 0.68 12.54 32.75
CA LYS A 5 -0.03 11.67 31.78
C LYS A 5 0.93 11.24 30.66
N ARG A 6 0.55 10.18 29.95
CA ARG A 6 1.28 9.65 28.79
C ARG A 6 1.58 10.68 27.69
N ASN A 7 0.75 11.73 27.56
CA ASN A 7 0.95 12.84 26.62
C ASN A 7 1.82 14.00 27.20
N GLY A 8 2.51 13.77 28.32
CA GLY A 8 3.34 14.78 28.99
C GLY A 8 2.58 15.81 29.83
N SER A 9 1.25 15.85 29.78
CA SER A 9 0.47 16.83 30.56
C SER A 9 0.42 16.49 32.05
N GLU A 10 0.58 17.50 32.90
CA GLU A 10 0.39 17.36 34.34
C GLU A 10 -1.08 17.45 34.73
N VAL A 11 -1.54 16.52 35.57
CA VAL A 11 -2.88 16.56 36.16
C VAL A 11 -2.85 16.27 37.65
N VAL A 12 -3.90 16.70 38.36
CA VAL A 12 -4.09 16.36 39.77
C VAL A 12 -4.32 14.85 39.89
N PHE A 13 -3.61 14.21 40.83
CA PHE A 13 -3.81 12.80 41.15
C PHE A 13 -5.22 12.58 41.69
N ASP A 14 -5.87 11.53 41.19
CA ASP A 14 -7.23 11.17 41.57
C ASP A 14 -7.26 9.69 41.98
N ILE A 15 -7.34 9.45 43.29
CA ILE A 15 -7.36 8.11 43.89
C ILE A 15 -8.57 7.28 43.43
N SER A 16 -9.68 7.94 43.10
CA SER A 16 -10.90 7.24 42.67
C SER A 16 -10.69 6.41 41.40
N LYS A 17 -9.74 6.82 40.55
CA LYS A 17 -9.38 6.10 39.32
C LYS A 17 -8.68 4.78 39.59
N ILE A 18 -7.85 4.72 40.63
CA ILE A 18 -7.19 3.48 41.05
C ILE A 18 -8.25 2.53 41.62
N ILE A 19 -9.07 3.02 42.56
CA ILE A 19 -10.16 2.23 43.16
C ILE A 19 -11.07 1.65 42.08
N ALA A 20 -11.49 2.47 41.12
CA ALA A 20 -12.34 2.02 40.02
C ALA A 20 -11.65 0.97 39.12
N ALA A 21 -10.38 1.14 38.80
CA ALA A 21 -9.63 0.20 37.97
C ALA A 21 -9.42 -1.16 38.66
N VAL A 22 -9.02 -1.15 39.94
CA VAL A 22 -8.86 -2.36 40.74
C VAL A 22 -10.20 -3.06 40.95
N THR A 23 -11.28 -2.30 41.24
CA THR A 23 -12.63 -2.86 41.39
C THR A 23 -13.12 -3.56 40.12
N LYS A 24 -12.87 -2.97 38.94
CA LYS A 24 -13.20 -3.62 37.66
C LYS A 24 -12.45 -4.93 37.45
N ALA A 25 -11.16 -4.96 37.76
CA ALA A 25 -10.36 -6.18 37.71
C ALA A 25 -10.81 -7.22 38.74
N ASN A 26 -11.26 -6.78 39.92
CA ASN A 26 -11.75 -7.65 40.99
C ASN A 26 -13.08 -8.33 40.62
N ASN A 27 -14.02 -7.58 40.02
CA ASN A 27 -15.36 -8.07 39.70
C ASN A 27 -15.38 -9.18 38.64
N VAL A 28 -14.31 -9.34 37.86
CA VAL A 28 -14.20 -10.39 36.82
C VAL A 28 -13.50 -11.66 37.32
N VAL A 29 -13.10 -11.70 38.59
CA VAL A 29 -12.46 -12.85 39.25
C VAL A 29 -13.50 -13.59 40.10
N PRO A 30 -13.42 -14.93 40.26
CA PRO A 30 -14.34 -15.69 41.12
C PRO A 30 -14.38 -15.15 42.56
N ALA A 31 -15.54 -15.16 43.20
CA ALA A 31 -15.77 -14.54 44.52
C ALA A 31 -14.76 -14.99 45.61
N ALA A 32 -14.29 -16.24 45.56
CA ALA A 32 -13.32 -16.78 46.51
C ALA A 32 -11.91 -16.15 46.41
N GLN A 33 -11.60 -15.47 45.30
CA GLN A 33 -10.30 -14.86 45.00
C GLN A 33 -10.41 -13.32 44.90
N GLN A 34 -11.57 -12.76 45.25
CA GLN A 34 -11.79 -11.32 45.21
C GLN A 34 -11.20 -10.64 46.45
N LEU A 35 -10.65 -9.46 46.22
CA LEU A 35 -10.32 -8.51 47.27
C LEU A 35 -11.60 -7.94 47.89
N SER A 36 -11.59 -7.78 49.21
CA SER A 36 -12.61 -7.00 49.91
C SER A 36 -12.50 -5.51 49.56
N LYS A 37 -13.59 -4.77 49.76
CA LYS A 37 -13.59 -3.31 49.57
C LYS A 37 -12.50 -2.62 50.38
N GLN A 38 -12.28 -3.07 51.63
CA GLN A 38 -11.24 -2.51 52.50
C GLN A 38 -9.84 -2.73 51.92
N GLN A 39 -9.55 -3.90 51.35
CA GLN A 39 -8.27 -4.18 50.70
C GLN A 39 -8.06 -3.32 49.44
N ILE A 40 -9.10 -3.11 48.64
CA ILE A 40 -9.01 -2.23 47.45
C ILE A 40 -8.70 -0.78 47.86
N HIS A 41 -9.35 -0.28 48.91
CA HIS A 41 -9.04 1.03 49.47
C HIS A 41 -7.62 1.10 50.02
N ALA A 42 -7.18 0.08 50.77
CA ALA A 42 -5.82 0.02 51.31
C ALA A 42 -4.74 0.02 50.21
N ILE A 43 -4.96 -0.68 49.09
CA ILE A 43 -4.08 -0.63 47.92
C ILE A 43 -4.01 0.78 47.35
N ALA A 44 -5.16 1.44 47.17
CA ALA A 44 -5.22 2.79 46.61
C ALA A 44 -4.54 3.82 47.54
N ASP A 45 -4.75 3.71 48.85
CA ASP A 45 -4.15 4.56 49.88
C ASP A 45 -2.63 4.35 49.93
N HIS A 46 -2.17 3.10 49.84
CA HIS A 46 -0.74 2.79 49.76
C HIS A 46 -0.08 3.44 48.54
N VAL A 47 -0.67 3.29 47.35
CA VAL A 47 -0.16 3.91 46.13
C VAL A 47 -0.16 5.44 46.25
N GLN A 48 -1.20 6.03 46.84
CA GLN A 48 -1.25 7.47 47.08
C GLN A 48 -0.12 7.94 48.01
N ALA A 49 0.12 7.22 49.10
CA ALA A 49 1.20 7.53 50.04
C ALA A 49 2.58 7.45 49.37
N VAL A 50 2.84 6.39 48.59
CA VAL A 50 4.11 6.22 47.85
C VAL A 50 4.30 7.35 46.84
N CYS A 51 3.25 7.71 46.10
CA CYS A 51 3.35 8.80 45.13
C CYS A 51 3.51 10.17 45.80
N GLY A 52 2.93 10.37 47.00
CA GLY A 52 3.08 11.60 47.78
C GLY A 52 4.46 11.75 48.44
N ALA A 53 5.14 10.63 48.71
CA ALA A 53 6.48 10.62 49.30
C ALA A 53 7.61 10.88 48.29
N ARG A 54 7.31 10.87 46.98
CA ARG A 54 8.31 11.13 45.94
C ARG A 54 8.51 12.63 45.72
N ASN A 55 9.76 13.03 45.51
CA ASN A 55 10.15 14.43 45.23
C ASN A 55 9.92 14.86 43.77
N HIS A 56 9.27 14.04 42.94
CA HIS A 56 8.94 14.36 41.55
C HIS A 56 7.53 13.86 41.20
N ALA A 57 6.93 14.45 40.17
CA ALA A 57 5.68 13.95 39.62
C ALA A 57 5.94 12.59 38.95
N MET A 58 5.17 11.56 39.35
CA MET A 58 5.27 10.23 38.77
C MET A 58 4.49 10.15 37.46
N ASN A 59 5.01 9.38 36.51
CA ASN A 59 4.28 9.09 35.28
C ASN A 59 3.19 8.03 35.52
N VAL A 60 2.21 7.96 34.62
CA VAL A 60 1.09 7.01 34.76
C VAL A 60 1.53 5.55 34.72
N GLU A 61 2.60 5.19 34.01
CA GLU A 61 3.07 3.79 33.98
C GLU A 61 3.66 3.38 35.35
N GLU A 62 4.49 4.22 35.95
CA GLU A 62 5.06 3.97 37.28
C GLU A 62 3.97 3.80 38.34
N ILE A 63 2.91 4.61 38.29
CA ILE A 63 1.77 4.50 39.22
C ILE A 63 1.04 3.19 39.02
N GLN A 64 0.88 2.75 37.77
CA GLN A 64 0.19 1.51 37.49
C GLN A 64 1.03 0.28 37.88
N ASP A 65 2.35 0.35 37.79
CA ASP A 65 3.25 -0.69 38.27
C ASP A 65 3.22 -0.78 39.80
N LEU A 66 3.10 0.35 40.50
CA LEU A 66 2.83 0.37 41.95
C LEU A 66 1.50 -0.30 42.31
N VAL A 67 0.43 -0.06 41.54
CA VAL A 67 -0.86 -0.73 41.75
C VAL A 67 -0.73 -2.24 41.54
N GLU A 68 -0.01 -2.66 40.50
CA GLU A 68 0.22 -4.07 40.22
C GLU A 68 0.95 -4.78 41.36
N ASN A 69 2.07 -4.20 41.82
CA ASN A 69 2.84 -4.71 42.94
C ASN A 69 2.00 -4.77 44.22
N ALA A 70 1.25 -3.70 44.53
CA ALA A 70 0.39 -3.66 45.70
C ALA A 70 -0.74 -4.71 45.66
N ILE A 71 -1.28 -5.04 44.48
CA ILE A 71 -2.24 -6.15 44.36
C ILE A 71 -1.52 -7.49 44.59
N MET A 72 -0.33 -7.69 44.02
CA MET A 72 0.44 -8.92 44.20
C MET A 72 0.82 -9.16 45.68
N ASP A 73 1.18 -8.11 46.41
CA ASP A 73 1.54 -8.18 47.84
C ASP A 73 0.38 -8.62 48.74
N THR A 74 -0.87 -8.46 48.30
CA THR A 74 -2.04 -8.99 49.02
C THR A 74 -2.29 -10.48 48.80
N GLY A 75 -1.53 -11.13 47.92
CA GLY A 75 -1.72 -12.53 47.53
C GLY A 75 -2.86 -12.76 46.51
N ALA A 76 -3.52 -11.70 46.04
CA ALA A 76 -4.61 -11.78 45.06
C ALA A 76 -4.10 -11.89 43.61
N HIS A 77 -3.37 -12.97 43.30
CA HIS A 77 -2.67 -13.16 42.03
C HIS A 77 -3.58 -13.13 40.79
N GLU A 78 -4.81 -13.67 40.86
CA GLU A 78 -5.73 -13.60 39.72
C GLU A 78 -6.27 -12.19 39.48
N VAL A 79 -6.49 -11.41 40.54
CA VAL A 79 -6.88 -9.99 40.40
C VAL A 79 -5.75 -9.20 39.76
N ALA A 80 -4.49 -9.44 40.16
CA ALA A 80 -3.32 -8.84 39.52
C ALA A 80 -3.26 -9.19 38.02
N ARG A 81 -3.42 -10.47 37.66
CA ARG A 81 -3.41 -10.90 36.25
C ARG A 81 -4.51 -10.20 35.44
N LYS A 82 -5.74 -10.14 35.96
CA LYS A 82 -6.85 -9.44 35.28
C LYS A 82 -6.60 -7.94 35.17
N TYR A 83 -6.01 -7.31 36.18
CA TYR A 83 -5.61 -5.91 36.14
C TYR A 83 -4.57 -5.64 35.05
N ILE A 84 -3.53 -6.48 34.96
CA ILE A 84 -2.47 -6.41 33.93
C ILE A 84 -3.08 -6.58 32.53
N THR A 85 -3.89 -7.62 32.32
CA THR A 85 -4.57 -7.85 31.03
C THR A 85 -5.47 -6.68 30.66
N TYR A 86 -6.22 -6.12 31.62
CA TYR A 86 -7.06 -4.95 31.38
C TYR A 86 -6.23 -3.72 30.98
N ARG A 87 -5.10 -3.45 31.65
CA ARG A 87 -4.15 -2.39 31.27
C ARG A 87 -3.63 -2.60 29.85
N TYR A 88 -3.18 -3.81 29.53
CA TYR A 88 -2.63 -4.15 28.22
C TYR A 88 -3.66 -3.91 27.10
N VAL A 89 -4.90 -4.40 27.28
CA VAL A 89 -6.00 -4.18 26.32
C VAL A 89 -6.37 -2.70 26.20
N GLN A 90 -6.38 -1.94 27.29
CA GLN A 90 -6.63 -0.49 27.25
C GLN A 90 -5.47 0.29 26.61
N GLY A 91 -4.24 -0.20 26.75
CA GLY A 91 -3.05 0.31 26.05
C GLY A 91 -3.22 0.16 24.54
N LEU A 92 -3.48 -1.07 24.09
CA LEU A 92 -3.76 -1.40 22.68
C LEU A 92 -4.87 -0.53 22.07
N LYS A 93 -5.97 -0.30 22.81
CA LYS A 93 -7.08 0.55 22.35
C LYS A 93 -6.68 2.01 22.14
N ARG A 94 -5.72 2.53 22.91
CA ARG A 94 -5.27 3.93 22.77
C ARG A 94 -4.25 4.10 21.67
N THR A 95 -3.42 3.09 21.41
CA THR A 95 -2.58 3.05 20.21
C THR A 95 -3.45 2.96 18.95
N HIS A 96 -4.55 2.19 18.99
CA HIS A 96 -5.55 2.21 17.92
C HIS A 96 -6.16 3.62 17.70
N ASN A 97 -6.41 4.39 18.77
CA ASN A 97 -6.97 5.74 18.64
C ASN A 97 -6.05 6.75 17.93
N THR A 98 -4.72 6.62 17.99
CA THR A 98 -3.83 7.57 17.27
C THR A 98 -3.86 7.36 15.76
N THR A 99 -4.05 6.12 15.32
CA THR A 99 -4.25 5.79 13.90
C THR A 99 -5.59 6.35 13.41
N ASP A 100 -6.64 6.21 14.22
CA ASP A 100 -7.96 6.78 13.91
C ASP A 100 -7.91 8.31 13.80
N ASP A 101 -7.23 9.01 14.73
CA ASP A 101 -7.05 10.47 14.67
C ASP A 101 -6.27 10.90 13.42
N ARG A 102 -5.23 10.14 13.02
CA ARG A 102 -4.47 10.39 11.77
C ARG A 102 -5.36 10.18 10.55
N ILE A 103 -6.13 9.09 10.49
CA ILE A 103 -7.10 8.81 9.43
C ILE A 103 -8.17 9.91 9.33
N LEU A 104 -8.73 10.35 10.47
CA LEU A 104 -9.69 11.45 10.52
C LEU A 104 -9.08 12.76 10.00
N SER A 105 -7.84 13.07 10.39
CA SER A 105 -7.13 14.25 9.88
C SER A 105 -6.87 14.22 8.37
N LEU A 106 -6.72 13.03 7.78
CA LEU A 106 -6.58 12.84 6.33
C LEU A 106 -7.89 13.10 5.59
N ILE A 107 -8.99 12.53 6.11
CA ILE A 107 -10.34 12.71 5.53
C ILE A 107 -10.73 14.19 5.54
N GLU A 108 -10.41 14.91 6.61
CA GLU A 108 -10.68 16.34 6.72
C GLU A 108 -9.70 17.23 5.94
N CYS A 109 -8.72 16.65 5.22
CA CYS A 109 -7.66 17.37 4.50
C CYS A 109 -6.79 18.28 5.39
N ASN A 110 -6.73 17.99 6.69
CA ASN A 110 -6.10 18.83 7.72
C ASN A 110 -4.68 18.37 8.11
N ASN A 111 -4.14 17.33 7.46
CA ASN A 111 -2.81 16.80 7.74
C ASN A 111 -1.78 17.26 6.70
N GLU A 112 -0.91 18.22 7.04
CA GLU A 112 0.13 18.73 6.13
C GLU A 112 1.30 17.77 5.95
N GLU A 113 1.60 16.91 6.92
CA GLU A 113 2.73 15.97 6.86
C GLU A 113 2.50 14.92 5.78
N VAL A 114 1.29 14.35 5.71
CA VAL A 114 0.93 13.36 4.69
C VAL A 114 0.77 13.99 3.31
N LYS A 115 0.39 15.28 3.22
CA LYS A 115 0.43 16.02 1.94
C LYS A 115 1.85 16.18 1.41
N GLN A 116 2.85 16.24 2.29
CA GLN A 116 4.25 16.45 1.95
C GLN A 116 5.04 15.15 1.71
N GLU A 117 4.54 14.00 2.19
CA GLU A 117 5.19 12.69 2.01
C GLU A 117 5.26 12.27 0.52
N ASN A 118 4.28 12.66 -0.30
CA ASN A 118 4.29 12.39 -1.74
C ASN A 118 3.79 13.59 -2.56
N SER A 119 4.73 14.39 -3.07
CA SER A 119 4.42 15.59 -3.87
C SER A 119 3.61 15.32 -5.15
N ASN A 120 3.57 14.07 -5.61
CA ASN A 120 2.88 13.66 -6.83
C ASN A 120 1.44 13.17 -6.58
N LYS A 121 0.98 13.08 -5.31
CA LYS A 121 -0.37 12.65 -4.94
C LYS A 121 -1.25 13.86 -4.62
N ASN A 122 -2.36 14.04 -5.34
CA ASN A 122 -3.33 15.09 -5.03
C ASN A 122 -4.24 14.63 -3.88
N PRO A 123 -4.13 15.20 -2.66
CA PRO A 123 -4.82 14.72 -1.46
C PRO A 123 -6.34 14.94 -1.47
N THR A 124 -6.86 15.71 -2.44
CA THR A 124 -8.30 15.97 -2.58
C THR A 124 -9.01 14.92 -3.44
N VAL A 125 -8.26 14.05 -4.12
CA VAL A 125 -8.83 13.00 -4.97
C VAL A 125 -9.24 11.80 -4.11
N ASN A 126 -10.48 11.32 -4.29
CA ASN A 126 -11.05 10.23 -3.47
C ASN A 126 -10.22 8.94 -3.47
N SER A 127 -9.60 8.55 -4.61
CA SER A 127 -8.73 7.37 -4.67
C SER A 127 -7.47 7.56 -3.82
N VAL A 128 -6.86 8.74 -3.87
CA VAL A 128 -5.70 9.10 -3.04
C VAL A 128 -6.07 9.12 -1.56
N GLN A 129 -7.24 9.63 -1.19
CA GLN A 129 -7.69 9.61 0.20
C GLN A 129 -7.85 8.17 0.72
N ARG A 130 -8.46 7.29 -0.07
CA ARG A 130 -8.60 5.87 0.30
C ARG A 130 -7.25 5.17 0.44
N ASP A 131 -6.32 5.48 -0.45
CA ASP A 131 -4.95 4.98 -0.39
C ASP A 131 -4.23 5.44 0.88
N TYR A 132 -4.31 6.72 1.23
CA TYR A 132 -3.73 7.22 2.48
C TYR A 132 -4.35 6.60 3.73
N MET A 133 -5.67 6.37 3.74
CA MET A 133 -6.32 5.65 4.84
C MET A 133 -5.76 4.23 5.00
N ALA A 134 -5.61 3.50 3.89
CA ALA A 134 -5.02 2.15 3.91
C ALA A 134 -3.53 2.19 4.29
N GLY A 135 -2.80 3.20 3.81
CA GLY A 135 -1.38 3.41 4.07
C GLY A 135 -1.07 3.67 5.53
N GLU A 136 -1.85 4.53 6.20
CA GLU A 136 -1.68 4.79 7.64
C GLU A 136 -1.95 3.55 8.49
N VAL A 137 -2.98 2.77 8.16
CA VAL A 137 -3.26 1.49 8.84
C VAL A 137 -2.11 0.50 8.63
N SER A 138 -1.59 0.42 7.41
CA SER A 138 -0.48 -0.47 7.06
C SER A 138 0.81 -0.06 7.77
N LYS A 139 1.16 1.24 7.76
CA LYS A 139 2.34 1.80 8.44
C LYS A 139 2.30 1.52 9.94
N ASP A 140 1.15 1.75 10.58
CA ASP A 140 0.95 1.47 12.00
C ASP A 140 1.11 -0.04 12.32
N LEU A 141 0.53 -0.92 11.50
CA LEU A 141 0.69 -2.36 11.66
C LEU A 141 2.15 -2.81 11.45
N THR A 142 2.78 -2.29 10.40
CA THR A 142 4.17 -2.56 10.03
C THR A 142 5.11 -2.24 11.18
N MET A 143 5.00 -1.04 11.75
CA MET A 143 5.88 -0.55 12.79
C MET A 143 5.63 -1.22 14.15
N ARG A 144 4.38 -1.59 14.46
CA ARG A 144 4.05 -2.19 15.76
C ARG A 144 4.19 -3.70 15.82
N MET A 145 3.96 -4.39 14.71
CA MET A 145 3.72 -5.85 14.73
C MET A 145 4.54 -6.62 13.71
N LEU A 146 4.87 -6.04 12.55
CA LEU A 146 5.52 -6.79 11.47
C LEU A 146 7.04 -6.66 11.50
N LEU A 147 7.57 -5.47 11.80
CA LEU A 147 9.01 -5.23 11.83
C LEU A 147 9.62 -5.53 13.20
N PRO A 148 10.88 -6.03 13.23
CA PRO A 148 11.63 -6.14 14.47
C PRO A 148 11.82 -4.76 15.15
N PRO A 149 11.71 -4.68 16.50
CA PRO A 149 11.85 -3.41 17.22
C PRO A 149 13.16 -2.66 16.96
N GLU A 150 14.28 -3.37 16.74
CA GLU A 150 15.55 -2.72 16.39
C GLU A 150 15.53 -2.02 15.03
N VAL A 151 14.80 -2.55 14.04
CA VAL A 151 14.67 -1.97 12.70
C VAL A 151 13.80 -0.73 12.78
N VAL A 152 12.69 -0.80 13.51
CA VAL A 152 11.78 0.31 13.78
C VAL A 152 12.53 1.46 14.44
N LYS A 153 13.29 1.17 15.51
CA LYS A 153 14.08 2.18 16.21
C LYS A 153 15.13 2.82 15.30
N ALA A 154 15.85 2.02 14.50
CA ALA A 154 16.83 2.55 13.56
C ALA A 154 16.20 3.44 12.46
N HIS A 155 14.97 3.14 12.05
CA HIS A 155 14.21 3.98 11.12
C HIS A 155 13.78 5.31 11.77
N GLU A 156 13.25 5.27 12.99
CA GLU A 156 12.83 6.47 13.75
C GLU A 156 14.01 7.38 14.11
N GLU A 157 15.18 6.81 14.40
CA GLU A 157 16.42 7.55 14.66
C GLU A 157 17.10 8.06 13.36
N GLY A 158 16.54 7.73 12.18
CA GLY A 158 17.07 8.14 10.88
C GLY A 158 18.39 7.45 10.49
N ILE A 159 18.76 6.36 11.16
CA ILE A 159 19.96 5.55 10.86
C ILE A 159 19.75 4.76 9.55
N ILE A 160 18.54 4.25 9.38
CA ILE A 160 18.09 3.59 8.15
C ILE A 160 16.77 4.22 7.69
N HIS A 161 16.37 3.91 6.47
CA HIS A 161 15.03 4.23 5.99
C HIS A 161 14.38 2.94 5.46
N PHE A 162 13.33 2.49 6.13
CA PHE A 162 12.51 1.39 5.64
C PHE A 162 11.50 1.97 4.63
N HIS A 163 11.71 1.66 3.36
CA HIS A 163 10.85 2.14 2.28
C HIS A 163 9.47 1.47 2.30
N ASP A 164 8.45 2.19 1.84
CA ASP A 164 7.11 1.67 1.52
C ASP A 164 6.42 0.94 2.71
N SER A 165 6.66 1.42 3.93
CA SER A 165 6.05 0.87 5.16
C SER A 165 4.52 0.89 5.15
N ASP A 166 3.93 1.80 4.36
CA ASP A 166 2.51 1.98 4.09
C ASP A 166 1.93 0.92 3.14
N TYR A 167 2.76 0.08 2.51
CA TYR A 167 2.32 -1.04 1.66
C TYR A 167 2.78 -2.43 2.14
N PHE A 168 3.62 -2.49 3.19
CA PHE A 168 4.26 -3.73 3.63
C PHE A 168 3.28 -4.76 4.21
N ALA A 169 2.18 -4.33 4.82
CA ALA A 169 1.18 -5.23 5.38
C ALA A 169 0.45 -6.09 4.33
N GLN A 170 0.39 -5.64 3.08
CA GLN A 170 -0.39 -6.28 2.02
C GLN A 170 0.35 -7.39 1.26
N HIS A 171 1.55 -7.82 1.71
CA HIS A 171 2.36 -8.87 1.08
C HIS A 171 2.59 -8.67 -0.43
N MET A 172 2.78 -7.43 -0.86
CA MET A 172 3.13 -7.09 -2.24
C MET A 172 4.65 -7.00 -2.42
N HIS A 173 5.12 -7.04 -3.68
CA HIS A 173 6.51 -6.76 -4.03
C HIS A 173 6.69 -5.32 -4.51
N ASN A 174 7.95 -4.92 -4.70
CA ASN A 174 8.31 -3.57 -5.14
C ASN A 174 8.14 -3.40 -6.65
N CYS A 175 9.18 -3.73 -7.42
CA CYS A 175 9.23 -3.53 -8.86
C CYS A 175 9.38 -4.86 -9.61
N ASP A 176 9.02 -4.86 -10.89
CA ASP A 176 9.20 -5.99 -11.79
C ASP A 176 9.54 -5.60 -13.24
N LEU A 177 9.99 -6.60 -13.99
CA LEU A 177 10.07 -6.58 -15.44
C LEU A 177 8.89 -7.40 -15.98
N VAL A 178 7.89 -6.72 -16.54
CA VAL A 178 6.67 -7.38 -16.98
C VAL A 178 6.96 -8.17 -18.26
N ASN A 179 6.71 -9.48 -18.19
CA ASN A 179 6.89 -10.39 -19.33
C ASN A 179 5.71 -10.29 -20.31
N LEU A 180 5.59 -9.13 -20.97
CA LEU A 180 4.56 -8.91 -21.99
C LEU A 180 4.65 -9.91 -23.15
N ASP A 181 5.83 -10.43 -23.47
CA ASP A 181 5.97 -11.42 -24.54
C ASP A 181 5.12 -12.66 -24.24
N ASP A 182 5.36 -13.30 -23.09
CA ASP A 182 4.58 -14.47 -22.68
C ASP A 182 3.07 -14.16 -22.60
N MET A 183 2.71 -13.05 -21.93
CA MET A 183 1.31 -12.67 -21.71
C MET A 183 0.55 -12.38 -23.01
N LEU A 184 1.22 -11.83 -24.04
CA LEU A 184 0.59 -11.50 -25.32
C LEU A 184 0.67 -12.66 -26.31
N GLN A 185 1.71 -13.50 -26.27
CA GLN A 185 1.85 -14.64 -27.18
C GLN A 185 0.96 -15.81 -26.76
N ASN A 186 0.86 -16.09 -25.46
CA ASN A 186 0.15 -17.24 -24.92
C ASN A 186 -1.24 -16.91 -24.37
N GLY A 187 -1.58 -15.62 -24.31
CA GLY A 187 -2.79 -15.12 -23.68
C GLY A 187 -2.60 -14.94 -22.17
N THR A 188 -3.51 -14.18 -21.56
CA THR A 188 -3.44 -13.84 -20.12
C THR A 188 -4.84 -13.69 -19.53
N VAL A 189 -4.97 -13.69 -18.20
CA VAL A 189 -6.25 -13.44 -17.52
C VAL A 189 -6.21 -12.08 -16.85
N ILE A 190 -7.11 -11.19 -17.27
CA ILE A 190 -7.27 -9.85 -16.71
C ILE A 190 -8.63 -9.78 -16.03
N SER A 191 -8.63 -9.54 -14.72
CA SER A 191 -9.86 -9.43 -13.91
C SER A 191 -10.85 -10.61 -14.11
N GLY A 192 -10.31 -11.83 -14.17
CA GLY A 192 -11.10 -13.06 -14.38
C GLY A 192 -11.52 -13.35 -15.82
N THR A 193 -11.12 -12.50 -16.78
CA THR A 193 -11.42 -12.68 -18.20
C THR A 193 -10.19 -13.15 -18.96
N LEU A 194 -10.30 -14.25 -19.70
CA LEU A 194 -9.24 -14.71 -20.61
C LEU A 194 -9.13 -13.76 -21.79
N ILE A 195 -7.93 -13.24 -22.00
CA ILE A 195 -7.51 -12.43 -23.13
C ILE A 195 -6.63 -13.30 -24.01
N GLU A 196 -7.11 -13.59 -25.21
CA GLU A 196 -6.37 -14.36 -26.20
C GLU A 196 -5.27 -13.51 -26.87
N LYS A 197 -4.40 -14.18 -27.63
CA LYS A 197 -3.35 -13.53 -28.42
C LYS A 197 -3.92 -12.40 -29.30
N PRO A 198 -3.36 -11.18 -29.24
CA PRO A 198 -3.81 -10.08 -30.09
C PRO A 198 -3.62 -10.36 -31.59
N HIS A 199 -4.62 -9.98 -32.39
CA HIS A 199 -4.60 -10.14 -33.85
C HIS A 199 -4.26 -8.85 -34.62
N SER A 200 -3.74 -7.83 -33.91
CA SER A 200 -3.21 -6.59 -34.48
C SER A 200 -2.29 -5.88 -33.49
N PHE A 201 -1.38 -5.04 -33.98
CA PHE A 201 -0.53 -4.19 -33.16
C PHE A 201 -1.37 -3.25 -32.27
N SER A 202 -2.41 -2.62 -32.83
CA SER A 202 -3.26 -1.72 -32.04
C SER A 202 -3.98 -2.46 -30.90
N THR A 203 -4.40 -3.70 -31.11
CA THR A 203 -5.00 -4.53 -30.05
C THR A 203 -3.97 -4.93 -29.00
N ALA A 204 -2.74 -5.27 -29.40
CA ALA A 204 -1.64 -5.59 -28.49
C ALA A 204 -1.31 -4.40 -27.58
N CYS A 205 -1.23 -3.18 -28.12
CA CYS A 205 -1.03 -1.95 -27.35
C CYS A 205 -2.12 -1.75 -26.28
N ASN A 206 -3.39 -1.96 -26.62
CA ASN A 206 -4.51 -1.80 -25.69
C ASN A 206 -4.56 -2.88 -24.60
N ILE A 207 -4.06 -4.09 -24.88
CA ILE A 207 -3.96 -5.15 -23.86
C ILE A 207 -2.76 -4.89 -22.95
N ALA A 208 -1.63 -4.47 -23.52
CA ALA A 208 -0.43 -4.13 -22.75
C ALA A 208 -0.70 -3.04 -21.70
N THR A 209 -1.46 -2.00 -22.05
CA THR A 209 -1.86 -0.94 -21.10
C THR A 209 -2.77 -1.44 -19.98
N GLN A 210 -3.68 -2.38 -20.28
CA GLN A 210 -4.49 -3.03 -19.25
C GLN A 210 -3.62 -3.85 -18.30
N ILE A 211 -2.66 -4.61 -18.83
CA ILE A 211 -1.67 -5.35 -18.02
C ILE A 211 -0.91 -4.37 -17.11
N ILE A 212 -0.38 -3.28 -17.68
CA ILE A 212 0.36 -2.25 -16.94
C ILE A 212 -0.46 -1.70 -15.77
N ALA A 213 -1.73 -1.36 -16.01
CA ALA A 213 -2.61 -0.84 -14.96
C ALA A 213 -2.88 -1.86 -13.85
N GLN A 214 -3.04 -3.14 -14.21
CA GLN A 214 -3.24 -4.22 -13.22
C GLN A 214 -1.97 -4.48 -12.41
N VAL A 215 -0.80 -4.57 -13.05
CA VAL A 215 0.48 -4.79 -12.36
C VAL A 215 0.76 -3.66 -11.38
N ALA A 216 0.65 -2.40 -11.81
CA ALA A 216 0.86 -1.25 -10.92
C ALA A 216 -0.14 -1.17 -9.76
N SER A 217 -1.27 -1.86 -9.84
CA SER A 217 -2.27 -1.90 -8.77
C SER A 217 -2.03 -3.04 -7.77
N ASN A 218 -1.06 -3.93 -8.03
CA ASN A 218 -0.71 -5.09 -7.20
C ASN A 218 0.75 -5.05 -6.70
N GLN A 219 1.42 -3.91 -6.86
CA GLN A 219 2.76 -3.64 -6.35
C GLN A 219 2.86 -2.17 -5.94
N TYR A 220 3.87 -1.80 -5.16
CA TYR A 220 4.07 -0.41 -4.72
C TYR A 220 5.22 0.31 -5.45
N GLY A 221 5.96 -0.41 -6.29
CA GLY A 221 7.06 0.12 -7.08
C GLY A 221 6.73 0.38 -8.55
N GLY A 222 7.79 0.76 -9.28
CA GLY A 222 7.74 0.91 -10.73
C GLY A 222 7.74 -0.42 -11.45
N GLN A 223 7.21 -0.44 -12.68
CA GLN A 223 7.32 -1.58 -13.58
C GLN A 223 8.07 -1.19 -14.84
N SER A 224 8.63 -2.18 -15.52
CA SER A 224 9.23 -1.95 -16.84
C SER A 224 8.72 -2.92 -17.88
N ILE A 225 8.57 -2.43 -19.11
CA ILE A 225 8.22 -3.22 -20.29
C ILE A 225 9.27 -3.03 -21.38
N SER A 226 9.36 -4.00 -22.29
CA SER A 226 10.12 -3.86 -23.52
C SER A 226 9.18 -3.68 -24.72
N LEU A 227 9.48 -2.72 -25.60
CA LEU A 227 8.79 -2.60 -26.89
C LEU A 227 9.04 -3.78 -27.82
N THR A 228 10.15 -4.50 -27.64
CA THR A 228 10.46 -5.71 -28.40
C THR A 228 9.38 -6.78 -28.22
N HIS A 229 8.67 -6.79 -27.08
CA HIS A 229 7.54 -7.69 -26.84
C HIS A 229 6.28 -7.33 -27.67
N LEU A 230 6.17 -6.09 -28.15
CA LEU A 230 5.06 -5.61 -29.00
C LEU A 230 5.38 -5.69 -30.50
N ALA A 231 6.66 -5.63 -30.85
CA ALA A 231 7.12 -5.64 -32.24
C ALA A 231 6.62 -6.84 -33.08
N PRO A 232 6.46 -8.08 -32.55
CA PRO A 232 5.90 -9.19 -33.33
C PRO A 232 4.50 -8.93 -33.88
N PHE A 233 3.72 -8.06 -33.24
CA PHE A 233 2.37 -7.71 -33.68
C PHE A 233 2.34 -6.74 -34.87
N VAL A 234 3.48 -6.09 -35.19
CA VAL A 234 3.62 -5.27 -36.40
C VAL A 234 3.46 -6.12 -37.66
N ASP A 235 4.10 -7.30 -37.71
CA ASP A 235 3.98 -8.19 -38.86
C ASP A 235 2.59 -8.84 -38.97
N ILE A 236 1.94 -9.12 -37.84
CA ILE A 236 0.54 -9.57 -37.80
C ILE A 236 -0.37 -8.52 -38.45
N SER A 237 -0.22 -7.26 -38.05
CA SER A 237 -0.94 -6.13 -38.65
C SER A 237 -0.62 -5.97 -40.14
N ARG A 238 0.65 -6.03 -40.53
CA ARG A 238 1.08 -5.96 -41.93
C ARG A 238 0.40 -7.00 -42.81
N LYS A 239 0.41 -8.27 -42.38
CA LYS A 239 -0.23 -9.38 -43.09
C LYS A 239 -1.75 -9.20 -43.17
N LYS A 240 -2.38 -8.68 -42.11
CA LYS A 240 -3.81 -8.37 -42.11
C LYS A 240 -4.13 -7.25 -43.11
N ILE A 241 -3.46 -6.10 -42.99
CA ILE A 241 -3.64 -4.95 -43.88
C ILE A 241 -3.42 -5.34 -45.33
N ARG A 242 -2.39 -6.15 -45.62
CA ARG A 242 -2.13 -6.64 -46.98
C ARG A 242 -3.31 -7.43 -47.54
N ARG A 243 -3.87 -8.38 -46.78
CA ARG A 243 -5.04 -9.15 -47.21
C ARG A 243 -6.25 -8.25 -47.48
N ASP A 244 -6.47 -7.26 -46.61
CA ASP A 244 -7.59 -6.32 -46.74
C ASP A 244 -7.42 -5.45 -47.99
N VAL A 245 -6.24 -4.87 -48.22
CA VAL A 245 -5.95 -4.07 -49.42
C VAL A 245 -6.04 -4.91 -50.69
N GLU A 246 -5.51 -6.13 -50.70
CA GLU A 246 -5.63 -7.02 -51.86
C GLU A 246 -7.10 -7.36 -52.18
N ALA A 247 -7.95 -7.53 -51.17
CA ALA A 247 -9.38 -7.74 -51.35
C ALA A 247 -10.06 -6.49 -51.92
N GLU A 248 -9.80 -5.31 -51.36
CA GLU A 248 -10.30 -4.02 -51.86
C GLU A 248 -9.93 -3.81 -53.34
N MET A 249 -8.67 -4.07 -53.71
CA MET A 249 -8.20 -3.88 -55.08
C MET A 249 -8.86 -4.86 -56.06
N ARG A 250 -9.04 -6.12 -55.65
CA ARG A 250 -9.78 -7.13 -56.45
C ARG A 250 -11.24 -6.72 -56.67
N GLU A 251 -11.92 -6.22 -55.63
CA GLU A 251 -13.31 -5.74 -55.74
C GLU A 251 -13.44 -4.55 -56.69
N LEU A 252 -12.44 -3.68 -56.71
CA LEU A 252 -12.38 -2.53 -57.63
C LEU A 252 -11.88 -2.90 -59.04
N GLY A 253 -11.46 -4.14 -59.28
CA GLY A 253 -10.86 -4.57 -60.55
C GLY A 253 -9.50 -3.92 -60.83
N ILE A 254 -8.84 -3.39 -59.81
CA ILE A 254 -7.53 -2.73 -59.90
C ILE A 254 -6.45 -3.76 -59.56
N HIS A 255 -5.43 -3.86 -60.41
CA HIS A 255 -4.26 -4.69 -60.16
C HIS A 255 -3.05 -3.79 -59.97
N PRO A 256 -2.86 -3.20 -58.78
CA PRO A 256 -1.64 -2.47 -58.50
C PRO A 256 -0.46 -3.44 -58.59
N GLY A 257 0.66 -3.00 -59.15
CA GLY A 257 1.90 -3.77 -59.07
C GLY A 257 2.32 -4.00 -57.61
N GLU A 258 3.12 -5.03 -57.35
CA GLU A 258 3.58 -5.41 -56.00
C GLU A 258 4.22 -4.25 -55.22
N GLU A 259 4.95 -3.38 -55.90
CA GLU A 259 5.55 -2.18 -55.32
C GLU A 259 4.48 -1.24 -54.78
N LYS A 260 3.47 -0.89 -55.61
CA LYS A 260 2.42 0.03 -55.21
C LYS A 260 1.52 -0.54 -54.12
N LEU A 261 1.27 -1.85 -54.16
CA LEU A 261 0.55 -2.55 -53.11
C LEU A 261 1.31 -2.47 -51.79
N SER A 262 2.62 -2.74 -51.80
CA SER A 262 3.47 -2.70 -50.62
C SER A 262 3.56 -1.28 -50.02
N GLU A 263 3.65 -0.24 -50.85
CA GLU A 263 3.58 1.15 -50.41
C GLU A 263 2.29 1.46 -49.64
N ILE A 264 1.13 1.03 -50.16
CA ILE A 264 -0.17 1.26 -49.50
C ILE A 264 -0.24 0.53 -48.16
N VAL A 265 0.25 -0.72 -48.11
CA VAL A 265 0.27 -1.53 -46.90
C VAL A 265 1.15 -0.90 -45.83
N GLU A 266 2.39 -0.52 -46.16
CA GLU A 266 3.32 0.08 -45.20
C GLU A 266 2.84 1.48 -44.75
N ALA A 267 2.19 2.26 -45.63
CA ALA A 267 1.57 3.52 -45.24
C ALA A 267 0.44 3.32 -44.22
N ARG A 268 -0.48 2.37 -44.47
CA ARG A 268 -1.57 2.05 -43.53
C ARG A 268 -1.03 1.45 -42.22
N LEU A 269 0.01 0.61 -42.30
CA LEU A 269 0.68 0.02 -41.13
C LEU A 269 1.28 1.11 -40.25
N ARG A 270 1.99 2.08 -40.83
CA ARG A 270 2.58 3.19 -40.08
C ARG A 270 1.52 4.02 -39.34
N GLU A 271 0.36 4.24 -39.95
CA GLU A 271 -0.75 4.90 -39.28
C GLU A 271 -1.32 4.05 -38.13
N GLU A 272 -1.43 2.73 -38.28
CA GLU A 272 -1.81 1.87 -37.17
C GLU A 272 -0.81 1.93 -36.00
N ILE A 273 0.49 1.87 -36.30
CA ILE A 273 1.55 1.96 -35.28
C ILE A 273 1.44 3.27 -34.51
N LYS A 274 1.29 4.41 -35.21
CA LYS A 274 1.09 5.73 -34.56
C LYS A 274 -0.08 5.71 -33.59
N ARG A 275 -1.24 5.15 -33.99
CA ARG A 275 -2.41 5.04 -33.10
C ARG A 275 -2.15 4.13 -31.90
N GLY A 276 -1.45 3.00 -32.10
CA GLY A 276 -1.11 2.07 -31.04
C GLY A 276 -0.20 2.72 -29.99
N VAL A 277 0.88 3.38 -30.44
CA VAL A 277 1.79 4.14 -29.57
C VAL A 277 1.06 5.27 -28.84
N GLN A 278 0.24 6.03 -29.57
CA GLN A 278 -0.58 7.09 -28.98
C GLN A 278 -1.54 6.54 -27.91
N THR A 279 -2.12 5.35 -28.13
CA THR A 279 -2.99 4.68 -27.15
C THR A 279 -2.22 4.41 -25.86
N ILE A 280 -1.01 3.86 -25.94
CA ILE A 280 -0.15 3.63 -24.77
C ILE A 280 0.13 4.96 -24.08
N GLN A 281 0.61 5.96 -24.81
CA GLN A 281 0.97 7.27 -24.25
C GLN A 281 -0.19 7.93 -23.49
N TYR A 282 -1.39 7.94 -24.06
CA TYR A 282 -2.54 8.51 -23.37
C TYR A 282 -2.99 7.67 -22.18
N GLN A 283 -3.06 6.35 -22.33
CA GLN A 283 -3.59 5.50 -21.27
C GLN A 283 -2.66 5.44 -20.05
N VAL A 284 -1.33 5.43 -20.23
CA VAL A 284 -0.40 5.42 -19.09
C VAL A 284 -0.42 6.72 -18.28
N VAL A 285 -0.93 7.83 -18.84
CA VAL A 285 -1.06 9.11 -18.10
C VAL A 285 -2.49 9.44 -17.67
N THR A 286 -3.49 8.75 -18.23
CA THR A 286 -4.92 9.00 -17.92
C THR A 286 -5.57 7.90 -17.08
N LEU A 287 -5.05 6.67 -17.12
CA LEU A 287 -5.49 5.61 -16.22
C LEU A 287 -4.93 5.85 -14.82
N MET A 288 -5.77 5.62 -13.81
CA MET A 288 -5.36 5.63 -12.42
C MET A 288 -5.28 4.22 -11.89
N THR A 289 -4.24 3.95 -11.10
CA THR A 289 -4.10 2.72 -10.32
C THR A 289 -4.96 2.79 -9.06
N THR A 290 -4.92 1.74 -8.25
CA THR A 290 -5.58 1.69 -6.93
C THR A 290 -5.18 2.82 -5.99
N ASN A 291 -3.97 3.36 -6.11
CA ASN A 291 -3.49 4.47 -5.28
C ASN A 291 -3.86 5.87 -5.81
N GLY A 292 -4.59 5.94 -6.93
CA GLY A 292 -5.05 7.20 -7.51
C GLY A 292 -4.01 7.97 -8.33
N GLN A 293 -2.88 7.35 -8.67
CA GLN A 293 -1.85 7.92 -9.54
C GLN A 293 -1.78 7.21 -10.89
N ALA A 294 -1.14 7.86 -11.86
CA ALA A 294 -0.73 7.20 -13.09
C ALA A 294 0.28 6.08 -12.78
N PRO A 295 0.25 4.93 -13.50
CA PRO A 295 1.23 3.87 -13.33
C PRO A 295 2.67 4.38 -13.50
N PHE A 296 3.56 4.05 -12.55
CA PHE A 296 4.98 4.34 -12.72
C PHE A 296 5.61 3.28 -13.64
N ILE A 297 5.92 3.70 -14.87
CA ILE A 297 6.36 2.80 -15.95
C ILE A 297 7.66 3.28 -16.59
N THR A 298 8.54 2.33 -16.89
CA THR A 298 9.69 2.49 -17.79
C THR A 298 9.47 1.67 -19.06
N VAL A 299 9.78 2.25 -20.23
CA VAL A 299 9.67 1.57 -21.52
C VAL A 299 11.06 1.43 -22.14
N PHE A 300 11.51 0.19 -22.31
CA PHE A 300 12.77 -0.12 -22.99
C PHE A 300 12.57 -0.16 -24.51
N MET A 301 13.43 0.57 -25.22
CA MET A 301 13.41 0.70 -26.68
C MET A 301 14.75 0.21 -27.30
N TYR A 302 15.42 -0.73 -26.64
CA TYR A 302 16.73 -1.18 -27.05
C TYR A 302 16.63 -2.17 -28.22
N LEU A 303 17.04 -1.72 -29.42
CA LEU A 303 17.00 -2.53 -30.65
C LEU A 303 17.78 -3.85 -30.57
N GLY A 304 18.77 -3.96 -29.66
CA GLY A 304 19.56 -5.17 -29.47
C GLY A 304 18.77 -6.35 -28.88
N GLU A 305 17.62 -6.10 -28.24
CA GLU A 305 16.75 -7.15 -27.70
C GLU A 305 16.11 -7.99 -28.82
N ALA A 306 16.01 -7.46 -30.04
CA ALA A 306 15.54 -8.20 -31.20
C ALA A 306 16.56 -9.24 -31.73
N GLY A 307 17.72 -9.41 -31.07
CA GLY A 307 18.72 -10.42 -31.43
C GLY A 307 19.26 -10.22 -32.85
N ASP A 308 19.26 -11.26 -33.68
CA ASP A 308 19.72 -11.18 -35.07
C ASP A 308 18.58 -10.96 -36.09
N ASP A 309 17.34 -10.84 -35.63
CA ASP A 309 16.18 -10.62 -36.50
C ASP A 309 16.18 -9.19 -37.04
N GLN A 310 16.69 -9.03 -38.27
CA GLN A 310 16.74 -7.74 -38.95
C GLN A 310 15.36 -7.17 -39.25
N ARG A 311 14.34 -8.03 -39.48
CA ARG A 311 12.99 -7.56 -39.73
C ARG A 311 12.38 -7.01 -38.45
N LEU A 312 12.53 -7.72 -37.34
CA LEU A 312 12.06 -7.27 -36.03
C LEU A 312 12.77 -5.98 -35.59
N LYS A 313 14.08 -5.86 -35.81
CA LYS A 313 14.82 -4.60 -35.60
C LYS A 313 14.27 -3.44 -36.42
N SER A 314 13.99 -3.70 -37.70
CA SER A 314 13.40 -2.70 -38.57
C SER A 314 12.01 -2.29 -38.08
N ASP A 315 11.19 -3.25 -37.66
CA ASP A 315 9.82 -3.02 -37.18
C ASP A 315 9.81 -2.25 -35.84
N LEU A 316 10.79 -2.51 -34.97
CA LEU A 316 10.98 -1.79 -33.71
C LEU A 316 11.50 -0.35 -33.90
N ALA A 317 12.14 -0.05 -35.03
CA ALA A 317 12.71 1.27 -35.34
C ALA A 317 11.75 2.21 -36.10
N ILE A 318 10.50 1.79 -36.38
CA ILE A 318 9.48 2.55 -37.15
C ILE A 318 8.96 3.77 -36.38
#